data_AF-A0A7S1MCR9-F1
#
_entry.id   AF-A0A7S1MCR9-F1
#
_cell.length_a   1.000
_cell.length_b   1.000
_cell.length_c   1.000
_cell.angle_alpha   90.00
_cell.angle_beta   90.00
_cell.angle_gamma   90.00
#
_symmetry.space_group_name_H-M   'P 1'
#
loop_
_entity.id
_entity.type
_entity.pdbx_description
1 polymer ?
#
loop_
_entity_poly.entity_id
_entity_poly.type
_entity_poly.pdbx_seq_one_letter_code
_entity_poly.pdbx_strand_id
1 'polypeptide(L)'
;SALKPVAIMLSNCEVCLFLDADNVPLQSPQELLKQLPASGGIVAWPDLWDAPASAELWRSLPEPAALGKAQESGQVLLRKAGQEVLKALALAALFAVRLDAFL
;
A
#
# COMPACT_ATOMS: atom_id res chain seq x y z
N SER A 1 0.44 7.94 10.80
CA SER A 1 0.46 6.98 9.67
C SER A 1 -0.90 6.31 9.44
N ALA A 2 -1.70 6.03 10.48
CA ALA A 2 -2.94 5.24 10.41
C ALA A 2 -4.10 5.82 9.58
N LEU A 3 -4.12 7.13 9.35
CA LEU A 3 -5.20 7.79 8.62
C LEU A 3 -5.22 7.41 7.13
N LYS A 4 -4.08 7.05 6.53
CA LYS A 4 -3.99 6.71 5.10
C LYS A 4 -4.88 5.51 4.73
N PRO A 5 -4.69 4.30 5.33
CA PRO A 5 -5.55 3.16 5.01
C PRO A 5 -7.03 3.40 5.37
N VAL A 6 -7.31 4.14 6.45
CA VAL A 6 -8.68 4.48 6.86
C VAL A 6 -9.36 5.38 5.84
N ALA A 7 -8.67 6.40 5.33
CA ALA A 7 -9.20 7.29 4.29
C ALA A 7 -9.56 6.51 3.01
N ILE A 8 -8.70 5.58 2.60
CA ILE A 8 -8.97 4.69 1.45
C ILE A 8 -10.23 3.84 1.72
N MET A 9 -10.29 3.16 2.87
CA MET A 9 -11.44 2.31 3.22
C MET A 9 -12.76 3.07 3.24
N LEU A 10 -12.78 4.29 3.79
CA LEU A 10 -14.00 5.10 3.95
C LEU A 10 -14.37 5.94 2.72
N SER A 11 -13.48 6.07 1.74
CA SER A 11 -13.79 6.75 0.48
C SER A 11 -14.91 6.04 -0.31
N ASN A 12 -15.65 6.76 -1.16
CA ASN A 12 -16.68 6.15 -1.99
C ASN A 12 -16.14 5.56 -3.31
N CYS A 13 -14.82 5.49 -3.46
CA CYS A 13 -14.17 5.02 -4.68
C CYS A 13 -14.14 3.49 -4.72
N GLU A 14 -14.51 2.86 -5.84
CA GLU A 14 -14.26 1.41 -6.03
C GLU A 14 -12.77 1.17 -6.33
N VAL A 15 -12.22 1.96 -7.26
CA VAL A 15 -10.80 1.99 -7.59
C VAL A 15 -10.22 3.30 -7.08
N CYS A 16 -9.15 3.21 -6.29
CA CYS A 16 -8.52 4.35 -5.66
C CYS A 16 -7.03 4.39 -6.03
N LEU A 17 -6.60 5.50 -6.64
CA LEU A 17 -5.21 5.91 -6.64
C LEU A 17 -5.01 6.84 -5.45
N PHE A 18 -4.28 6.37 -4.45
CA PHE A 18 -3.88 7.17 -3.29
C PHE A 18 -2.46 7.68 -3.51
N LEU A 19 -2.26 8.97 -3.20
CA LEU A 19 -0.99 9.67 -3.32
C LEU A 19 -0.74 10.44 -2.01
N ASP A 20 0.50 10.45 -1.55
CA ASP A 20 0.93 11.38 -0.52
C ASP A 20 0.82 12.82 -1.03
N ALA A 21 0.72 13.77 -0.09
CA ALA A 21 0.40 15.17 -0.42
C ALA A 21 1.54 15.90 -1.18
N ASP A 22 2.73 15.33 -1.17
CA ASP A 22 3.93 15.78 -1.88
C ASP A 22 4.16 15.06 -3.21
N ASN A 23 3.31 14.09 -3.57
CA ASN A 23 3.34 13.47 -4.90
C ASN A 23 2.68 14.40 -5.93
N VAL A 24 3.47 14.87 -6.90
CA VAL A 24 2.99 15.72 -8.00
C VAL A 24 2.91 14.92 -9.30
N PRO A 25 1.70 14.66 -9.85
CA PRO A 25 1.57 13.95 -11.12
C PRO A 25 2.15 14.76 -12.28
N LEU A 26 3.12 14.18 -13.00
CA LEU A 26 3.69 14.78 -14.21
C LEU A 26 2.87 14.47 -15.48
N GLN A 27 2.00 13.45 -15.41
CA GLN A 27 1.17 12.96 -16.48
C GLN A 27 -0.23 12.62 -15.95
N SER A 28 -1.17 12.40 -16.88
CA SER A 28 -2.52 11.98 -16.50
C SER A 28 -2.48 10.65 -15.73
N PRO A 29 -3.06 10.57 -14.52
CA PRO A 29 -3.13 9.33 -13.76
C PRO A 29 -4.09 8.30 -14.37
N GLN A 30 -4.85 8.67 -15.40
CA GLN A 30 -5.78 7.77 -16.09
C GLN A 30 -5.08 6.56 -16.71
N GLU A 31 -3.84 6.72 -17.18
CA GLU A 31 -3.07 5.61 -17.72
C GLU A 31 -2.71 4.58 -16.64
N LEU A 32 -2.48 5.00 -15.39
CA LEU A 32 -2.23 4.10 -14.27
C LEU A 32 -3.47 3.27 -13.94
N LEU A 33 -4.67 3.86 -14.04
CA LEU A 33 -5.92 3.13 -13.80
C LEU A 33 -6.11 1.96 -14.78
N LYS A 34 -5.55 2.05 -16.00
CA LYS A 34 -5.57 0.96 -16.98
C LYS A 34 -4.60 -0.17 -16.64
N GLN A 35 -3.60 0.08 -15.79
CA GLN A 35 -2.62 -0.92 -15.36
C GLN A 35 -3.15 -1.83 -14.25
N LEU A 36 -4.35 -1.55 -13.72
CA LEU A 36 -4.94 -2.42 -12.71
C LEU A 36 -5.15 -3.82 -13.29
N PRO A 37 -4.64 -4.88 -12.65
CA PRO A 37 -4.90 -6.24 -13.10
C PRO A 37 -6.39 -6.49 -13.23
N ALA A 38 -6.81 -7.19 -14.29
CA ALA A 38 -8.21 -7.57 -14.49
C ALA A 38 -8.75 -8.41 -13.32
N SER A 39 -7.86 -9.13 -12.61
CA SER A 39 -8.15 -9.87 -11.38
C SER A 39 -8.46 -9.00 -10.16
N GLY A 40 -8.31 -7.67 -10.25
CA GLY A 40 -8.31 -6.77 -9.11
C GLY A 40 -7.01 -6.87 -8.30
N GLY A 41 -6.94 -6.10 -7.21
CA GLY A 41 -5.82 -6.16 -6.27
C GLY A 41 -5.23 -4.80 -5.92
N ILE A 42 -3.98 -4.83 -5.46
CA ILE A 42 -3.15 -3.69 -5.08
C ILE A 42 -1.95 -3.65 -6.03
N VAL A 43 -1.70 -2.48 -6.61
CA VAL A 43 -0.49 -2.13 -7.34
C VAL A 43 0.28 -1.15 -6.46
N ALA A 44 1.45 -1.57 -6.04
CA ALA A 44 2.43 -0.75 -5.36
C ALA A 44 3.71 -0.72 -6.21
N TRP A 45 4.45 0.38 -6.10
CA TRP A 45 5.71 0.54 -6.80
C TRP A 45 6.85 0.38 -5.82
N PRO A 46 7.82 -0.51 -6.13
CA PRO A 46 8.99 -0.70 -5.30
C PRO A 46 9.76 0.61 -5.17
N ASP A 47 10.25 0.85 -3.97
CA ASP A 47 11.26 1.85 -3.73
C ASP A 47 12.58 1.44 -4.40
N LEU A 48 13.51 2.37 -4.51
CA LEU A 48 14.86 2.11 -4.98
C LEU A 48 15.63 1.23 -3.99
N TRP A 49 15.30 1.34 -2.70
CA TRP A 49 15.99 0.70 -1.59
C TRP A 49 15.48 -0.72 -1.28
N ASP A 50 16.40 -1.57 -0.83
CA ASP A 50 16.03 -2.88 -0.29
C ASP A 50 15.42 -2.73 1.11
N ALA A 51 14.58 -3.69 1.48
CA ALA A 51 14.02 -3.72 2.82
C ALA A 51 15.15 -3.83 3.87
N PRO A 52 15.05 -3.12 5.01
CA PRO A 52 16.07 -3.21 6.05
C PRO A 52 16.23 -4.64 6.52
N ALA A 53 17.47 -5.16 6.49
CA ALA A 53 17.78 -6.52 6.95
C ALA A 53 17.39 -6.76 8.43
N SER A 54 17.25 -5.69 9.22
CA SER A 54 16.82 -5.70 10.62
C SER A 54 15.31 -5.69 10.84
N ALA A 55 14.50 -5.60 9.79
CA ALA A 55 13.05 -5.55 9.95
C ALA A 55 12.50 -6.92 10.39
N GLU A 56 12.24 -7.09 11.69
CA GLU A 56 11.78 -8.37 12.29
C GLU A 56 10.50 -8.90 11.65
N LEU A 57 9.61 -8.00 11.21
CA LEU A 57 8.40 -8.37 10.47
C LEU A 57 8.76 -9.13 9.18
N TRP A 58 9.78 -8.68 8.45
CA TRP A 58 10.21 -9.33 7.21
C TRP A 58 10.73 -10.74 7.46
N ARG A 59 11.46 -10.94 8.57
CA ARG A 59 11.98 -12.28 8.95
C ARG A 59 10.88 -13.23 9.41
N SER A 60 9.74 -12.70 9.84
CA SER A 60 8.61 -13.49 10.34
C SER A 60 7.68 -13.97 9.22
N LEU A 61 7.90 -13.50 7.99
CA LEU A 61 7.11 -13.91 6.83
C LEU A 61 7.67 -15.20 6.20
N PRO A 62 6.81 -16.08 5.67
CA PRO A 62 7.23 -17.40 5.17
C PRO A 62 8.18 -17.33 3.97
N GLU A 63 8.13 -16.28 3.15
CA GLU A 63 9.04 -16.08 2.00
C GLU A 63 9.50 -14.61 1.90
N PRO A 64 10.47 -14.17 2.72
CA PRO A 64 10.91 -12.77 2.75
C PRO A 64 11.53 -12.32 1.42
N ALA A 65 12.21 -13.23 0.73
CA ALA A 65 12.84 -12.96 -0.57
C ALA A 65 11.81 -12.71 -1.69
N ALA A 66 10.59 -13.25 -1.56
CA ALA A 66 9.52 -13.04 -2.54
C ALA A 66 8.89 -11.65 -2.45
N LEU A 67 9.13 -10.91 -1.36
CA LEU A 67 8.58 -9.57 -1.12
C LEU A 67 9.34 -8.47 -1.86
N GLY A 68 10.54 -8.78 -2.38
CA GLY A 68 11.33 -7.85 -3.18
C GLY A 68 11.82 -6.62 -2.39
N LYS A 69 11.82 -5.46 -3.06
CA LYS A 69 12.28 -4.20 -2.50
C LYS A 69 11.30 -3.59 -1.49
N ALA A 70 11.80 -2.68 -0.67
CA ALA A 70 10.95 -1.88 0.20
C ALA A 70 9.86 -1.16 -0.60
N GLN A 71 8.73 -0.89 0.05
CA GLN A 71 7.57 -0.25 -0.57
C GLN A 71 7.24 1.03 0.20
N GLU A 72 7.93 2.12 -0.14
CA GLU A 72 7.72 3.46 0.46
C GLU A 72 7.49 4.53 -0.62
N SER A 73 6.84 4.18 -1.73
CA SER A 73 6.67 5.10 -2.86
C SER A 73 5.64 6.23 -2.64
N GLY A 74 5.04 6.35 -1.45
CA GLY A 74 4.01 7.35 -1.15
C GLY A 74 2.73 7.20 -2.00
N GLN A 75 2.60 6.10 -2.75
CA GLN A 75 1.54 5.91 -3.72
C GLN A 75 1.07 4.46 -3.75
N VAL A 76 -0.23 4.28 -3.93
CA VAL A 76 -0.83 2.94 -4.09
C VAL A 76 -2.06 3.04 -4.98
N LEU A 77 -2.22 2.07 -5.88
CA LEU A 77 -3.38 1.93 -6.72
C LEU A 77 -4.09 0.62 -6.35
N LEU A 78 -5.39 0.69 -6.03
CA LEU A 78 -6.11 -0.49 -5.54
C LEU A 78 -7.58 -0.51 -5.95
N ARG A 79 -8.15 -1.71 -6.01
CA ARG A 79 -9.60 -1.93 -6.13
C ARG A 79 -10.16 -2.50 -4.84
N LYS A 80 -11.11 -1.79 -4.22
CA LYS A 80 -11.70 -2.12 -2.91
C LYS A 80 -12.65 -3.30 -2.91
N ALA A 81 -13.19 -3.70 -4.06
CA ALA A 81 -14.18 -4.77 -4.16
C ALA A 81 -13.69 -6.14 -3.64
N GLY A 82 -12.38 -6.36 -3.55
CA GLY A 82 -11.80 -7.62 -3.06
C GLY A 82 -11.68 -7.67 -1.53
N GLN A 83 -12.18 -8.75 -0.92
CA GLN A 83 -12.08 -8.98 0.53
C GLN A 83 -10.62 -8.93 1.03
N GLU A 84 -9.66 -9.42 0.25
CA GLU A 84 -8.24 -9.40 0.60
C GLU A 84 -7.65 -7.98 0.67
N VAL A 85 -8.12 -7.07 -0.18
CA VAL A 85 -7.68 -5.66 -0.16
C VAL A 85 -8.16 -4.97 1.12
N LEU A 86 -9.40 -5.23 1.54
CA LEU A 86 -9.93 -4.68 2.79
C LEU A 86 -9.21 -5.24 4.02
N LYS A 87 -8.90 -6.54 4.04
CA LYS A 87 -8.09 -7.16 5.10
C LYS A 87 -6.69 -6.53 5.17
N ALA A 88 -6.04 -6.33 4.03
CA ALA A 88 -4.73 -5.69 3.96
C ALA A 88 -4.77 -4.24 4.49
N LEU A 89 -5.79 -3.45 4.10
CA LEU A 89 -5.97 -2.09 4.62
C LEU A 89 -6.26 -2.06 6.12
N ALA A 90 -7.08 -3.00 6.62
CA ALA A 90 -7.35 -3.13 8.06
C ALA A 90 -6.10 -3.51 8.85
N LEU A 91 -5.28 -4.42 8.31
CA LEU A 91 -4.00 -4.81 8.90
C LEU A 91 -3.03 -3.62 8.92
N ALA A 92 -2.93 -2.87 7.82
CA ALA A 92 -2.11 -1.66 7.75
C ALA A 92 -2.56 -0.60 8.78
N ALA A 93 -3.87 -0.39 8.93
CA ALA A 93 -4.41 0.51 9.94
C ALA A 93 -4.07 0.04 11.36
N LEU A 94 -4.19 -1.26 11.64
CA LEU A 94 -3.84 -1.85 12.94
C LEU A 94 -2.36 -1.64 13.27
N PHE A 95 -1.45 -1.97 12.34
CA PHE A 95 -0.02 -1.77 12.56
C PHE A 95 0.33 -0.31 12.72
N ALA A 96 -0.28 0.58 11.93
CA ALA A 96 -0.04 2.01 12.05
C ALA A 96 -0.46 2.56 13.42
N VAL A 97 -1.60 2.13 13.97
CA VAL A 97 -2.03 2.52 15.33
C VAL A 97 -1.17 1.86 16.41
N ARG A 98 -0.74 0.61 16.23
CA ARG A 98 0.06 -0.14 17.21
C ARG A 98 1.51 0.33 17.26
N LEU A 99 2.14 0.66 16.14
CA LEU A 99 3.51 1.16 16.08
C LEU A 99 3.64 2.54 16.75
N ASP A 100 2.61 3.38 16.64
CA ASP A 100 2.54 4.67 17.34
C ASP A 100 2.44 4.50 18.88
N ALA A 101 2.15 3.31 19.40
CA ALA A 101 2.07 3.03 20.84
C ALA A 101 3.37 2.48 21.46
N PHE A 102 4.37 2.17 20.63
CA PHE A 102 5.67 1.62 21.05
C PHE A 102 6.86 2.53 20.70
N LEU A 103 6.60 3.74 20.19
CA LEU A 103 7.58 4.79 19.94
C LEU A 103 7.31 6.01 20.83
#